data_AF-A0AAU0PMP6-F1
#
_entry.id   AF-A0AAU0PMP6-F1
#
_cell.length_a   1.000
_cell.length_b   1.000
_cell.length_c   1.000
_cell.angle_alpha   90.00
_cell.angle_beta   90.00
_cell.angle_gamma   90.00
#
_symmetry.space_group_name_H-M   'P 1'
#
loop_
_entity.id
_entity.type
_entity.pdbx_description
1 polymer ?
#
loop_
_entity_poly.entity_id
_entity_poly.type
_entity_poly.pdbx_seq_one_letter_code
_entity_poly.pdbx_strand_id
1 'polypeptide(L)'
;MKAISKLFIRFYQKYLTVLSYGSCRYYPTCSQYALWQLDNNGFFKAIFYTIVRILKCNQLFDGGFDYPVINRLKKNQNIKYNKIKIVYWYVPLKNGKFLVVKNREWKK
;
A
#
# COMPACT_ATOMS: atom_id res chain seq x y z
N MET A 1 -6.89 -7.19 14.38
CA MET A 1 -5.58 -7.50 13.73
C MET A 1 -5.07 -6.38 12.82
N LYS A 2 -5.76 -6.03 11.72
CA LYS A 2 -5.26 -5.00 10.77
C LYS A 2 -4.95 -3.63 11.38
N ALA A 3 -5.76 -3.17 12.34
CA ALA A 3 -5.56 -1.87 12.98
C ALA A 3 -4.26 -1.80 13.78
N ILE A 4 -3.92 -2.87 14.50
CA ILE A 4 -2.71 -3.00 15.31
C ILE A 4 -1.48 -2.91 14.41
N SER A 5 -1.43 -3.69 13.33
CA SER A 5 -0.30 -3.66 12.39
C SER A 5 -0.13 -2.30 11.72
N LYS A 6 -1.23 -1.61 11.36
CA LYS A 6 -1.15 -0.24 10.83
C LYS A 6 -0.61 0.75 11.87
N LEU A 7 -0.97 0.57 13.14
CA LEU A 7 -0.44 1.41 14.23
C LEU A 7 1.08 1.25 14.35
N PHE A 8 1.58 0.01 14.36
CA PHE A 8 3.02 -0.25 14.38
C PHE A 8 3.74 0.34 13.16
N ILE A 9 3.17 0.20 11.96
CA ILE A 9 3.78 0.78 10.74
C ILE A 9 3.78 2.31 10.80
N ARG A 10 2.72 2.96 11.31
CA ARG A 10 2.69 4.41 11.48
C ARG A 10 3.65 4.90 12.55
N PHE A 11 3.81 4.14 13.63
CA PHE A 11 4.81 4.39 14.66
C PHE A 11 6.21 4.32 14.05
N TYR A 12 6.52 3.24 13.31
CA TYR A 12 7.78 3.11 12.57
C TYR A 12 8.01 4.29 11.61
N GLN A 13 6.99 4.69 10.83
CA GLN A 13 7.09 5.84 9.91
C GLN A 13 7.37 7.17 10.64
N LYS A 14 6.85 7.36 11.85
CA LYS A 14 7.00 8.61 12.61
C LYS A 14 8.35 8.70 13.33
N TYR A 15 8.83 7.60 13.90
CA TYR A 15 10.01 7.61 14.77
C TYR A 15 11.27 7.12 14.08
N LEU A 16 11.17 6.05 13.27
CA LEU A 16 12.34 5.42 12.65
C LEU A 16 12.69 6.01 11.28
N THR A 17 11.73 6.63 10.59
CA THR A 17 12.03 7.33 9.32
C THR A 17 12.83 8.63 9.54
N VAL A 18 12.76 9.22 10.74
CA VAL A 18 13.59 10.38 11.10
C VAL A 18 15.05 9.98 11.28
N LEU A 19 15.32 8.75 11.72
CA LEU A 19 16.69 8.21 11.87
C LEU A 19 17.21 7.48 10.62
N SER A 20 16.32 6.96 9.79
CA SER A 20 16.69 6.20 8.60
C SER A 20 16.76 7.12 7.38
N TYR A 21 17.94 7.29 6.79
CA TYR A 21 18.10 7.88 5.47
C TYR A 21 17.35 7.01 4.46
N GLY A 22 16.13 7.42 4.11
CA GLY A 22 15.16 6.63 3.34
C GLY A 22 15.73 6.02 2.06
N SER A 23 16.13 4.75 2.13
CA SER A 23 16.79 4.02 1.03
C SER A 23 15.91 2.95 0.39
N CYS A 24 14.58 2.95 0.63
CA CYS A 24 13.72 1.96 -0.01
C CYS A 24 13.77 2.20 -1.53
N ARG A 25 14.29 1.21 -2.26
CA ARG A 25 14.51 1.24 -3.72
C ARG A 25 13.22 1.20 -4.54
N TYR A 26 12.09 0.94 -3.90
CA TYR A 26 10.79 0.84 -4.56
C TYR A 26 9.87 2.01 -4.21
N TYR A 27 9.08 2.43 -5.20
CA TYR A 27 7.95 3.32 -5.01
C TYR A 27 6.61 2.55 -5.10
N PRO A 28 5.66 2.78 -4.16
CA PRO A 28 5.82 3.49 -2.91
C PRO A 28 6.80 2.77 -1.97
N THR A 29 7.26 3.49 -0.94
CA THR A 29 8.19 2.94 0.06
C THR A 29 7.63 1.68 0.73
N CYS A 30 8.51 0.85 1.27
CA CYS A 30 8.21 -0.48 1.79
C CYS A 30 7.15 -0.42 2.91
N SER A 31 7.25 0.56 3.81
CA SER A 31 6.27 0.81 4.87
C SER A 31 4.92 1.33 4.31
N GLN A 32 4.96 2.17 3.27
CA GLN A 32 3.76 2.69 2.64
C GLN A 32 3.03 1.61 1.83
N TYR A 33 3.79 0.75 1.14
CA TYR A 33 3.28 -0.44 0.46
C TYR A 33 2.57 -1.37 1.44
N ALA A 34 3.15 -1.60 2.62
CA ALA A 34 2.53 -2.40 3.68
C ALA A 34 1.16 -1.85 4.10
N LEU A 35 1.04 -0.52 4.26
CA LEU A 35 -0.24 0.12 4.56
C LEU A 35 -1.26 -0.08 3.44
N TRP A 36 -0.86 0.13 2.19
CA TRP A 36 -1.77 -0.03 1.05
C TRP A 36 -2.21 -1.49 0.89
N GLN A 37 -1.31 -2.45 1.13
CA GLN A 37 -1.64 -3.88 1.15
C GLN A 37 -2.64 -4.22 2.26
N LEU A 38 -2.44 -3.71 3.49
CA LEU A 38 -3.35 -3.95 4.62
C LEU A 38 -4.74 -3.31 4.41
N ASP A 39 -4.80 -2.18 3.72
CA ASP A 39 -6.04 -1.49 3.34
C ASP A 39 -6.85 -2.33 2.33
N ASN A 40 -6.19 -2.82 1.29
CA ASN A 40 -6.87 -3.36 0.09
C ASN A 40 -6.96 -4.90 0.06
N ASN A 41 -6.00 -5.61 0.64
CA ASN A 41 -5.95 -7.09 0.65
C ASN A 41 -6.27 -7.69 2.03
N GLY A 42 -6.43 -9.02 2.10
CA GLY A 42 -6.57 -9.76 3.36
C GLY A 42 -5.31 -9.67 4.23
N PHE A 43 -5.43 -9.83 5.56
CA PHE A 43 -4.33 -9.64 6.50
C PHE A 43 -3.09 -10.51 6.19
N PHE A 44 -3.28 -11.82 6.07
CA PHE A 44 -2.19 -12.76 5.78
C PHE A 44 -1.55 -12.50 4.40
N LYS A 45 -2.37 -12.27 3.37
CA LYS A 45 -1.90 -11.94 2.02
C LYS A 45 -1.10 -10.64 1.99
N ALA A 46 -1.56 -9.63 2.72
CA ALA A 46 -0.88 -8.34 2.85
C ALA A 46 0.49 -8.49 3.53
N ILE A 47 0.56 -9.26 4.62
CA ILE A 47 1.83 -9.52 5.32
C ILE A 47 2.80 -10.28 4.42
N PHE A 48 2.35 -11.36 3.78
CA PHE A 48 3.19 -12.15 2.88
C PHE A 48 3.84 -11.29 1.79
N TYR A 49 3.06 -10.48 1.05
CA TYR A 49 3.62 -9.62 0.01
C TYR A 49 4.51 -8.51 0.56
N THR A 50 4.22 -8.01 1.76
CA THR A 50 5.05 -7.00 2.41
C THR A 50 6.42 -7.58 2.77
N ILE A 51 6.45 -8.76 3.38
CA ILE A 51 7.70 -9.45 3.76
C ILE A 51 8.52 -9.75 2.51
N VAL A 52 7.92 -10.35 1.48
CA VAL A 52 8.60 -10.63 0.21
C VAL A 52 9.20 -9.36 -0.39
N ARG A 53 8.50 -8.22 -0.32
CA ARG A 53 9.03 -6.96 -0.83
C ARG A 53 10.17 -6.41 0.02
N ILE A 54 10.11 -6.53 1.35
CA ILE A 54 11.20 -6.10 2.23
C ILE A 54 12.47 -6.90 1.92
N LEU A 55 12.33 -8.23 1.73
CA LEU A 55 13.45 -9.09 1.36
C LEU A 55 14.07 -8.71 0.00
N LYS A 56 13.24 -8.27 -0.95
CA LYS A 56 13.70 -7.74 -2.25
C LYS A 56 14.24 -6.32 -2.19
N CYS A 57 14.02 -5.58 -1.10
CA CYS A 57 14.45 -4.19 -0.98
C CYS A 57 15.91 -4.10 -0.52
N ASN A 58 16.80 -4.62 -1.34
CA ASN A 58 18.24 -4.49 -1.19
C ASN A 58 18.89 -4.21 -2.57
N GLN A 59 20.21 -4.04 -2.62
CA GLN A 59 20.93 -3.68 -3.84
C GLN A 59 21.00 -4.79 -4.89
N LEU A 60 20.69 -6.05 -4.51
CA LEU A 60 20.76 -7.22 -5.41
C LEU A 60 19.55 -7.32 -6.35
N PHE A 61 18.54 -6.47 -6.17
CA PHE A 61 17.36 -6.42 -7.03
C PHE A 61 17.18 -5.03 -7.61
N ASP A 62 16.65 -4.99 -8.83
CA ASP A 62 16.25 -3.75 -9.46
C ASP A 62 15.13 -3.09 -8.66
N GLY A 63 15.32 -1.81 -8.34
CA GLY A 63 14.29 -0.97 -7.75
C GLY A 63 13.21 -0.59 -8.77
N GLY A 64 12.26 0.24 -8.36
CA GLY A 64 11.29 0.82 -9.28
C GLY A 64 9.87 0.94 -8.74
N PHE A 65 8.91 1.08 -9.65
CA PHE A 65 7.49 1.23 -9.32
C PHE A 65 6.83 -0.13 -9.15
N ASP A 66 6.49 -0.48 -7.91
CA ASP A 66 5.75 -1.69 -7.61
C ASP A 66 4.53 -1.33 -6.75
N TYR A 67 3.36 -1.32 -7.36
CA TYR A 67 2.12 -0.96 -6.69
C TYR A 67 1.36 -2.22 -6.24
N PRO A 68 0.65 -2.19 -5.10
CA PRO A 68 -0.15 -3.31 -4.64
C PRO A 68 -1.16 -3.75 -5.69
N VAL A 69 -1.27 -5.06 -5.88
CA VAL A 69 -2.25 -5.65 -6.79
C VAL A 69 -3.32 -6.39 -6.00
N ILE A 70 -4.58 -6.20 -6.39
CA ILE A 70 -5.74 -6.89 -5.85
C ILE A 70 -6.43 -7.73 -6.93
N ASN A 71 -7.08 -8.81 -6.52
CA ASN A 71 -7.80 -9.70 -7.44
C ASN A 71 -9.31 -9.44 -7.48
N ARG A 72 -9.85 -8.71 -6.49
CA ARG A 72 -11.29 -8.48 -6.36
C ARG A 72 -11.56 -7.12 -5.76
N LEU A 73 -12.45 -6.36 -6.38
CA LEU A 73 -12.99 -5.12 -5.81
C LEU A 73 -14.03 -5.47 -4.75
N LYS A 74 -13.99 -4.79 -3.60
CA LYS A 74 -15.07 -4.89 -2.62
C LYS A 74 -16.31 -4.19 -3.19
N LYS A 75 -17.42 -4.91 -3.30
CA LYS A 75 -18.70 -4.33 -3.69
C LYS A 75 -19.26 -3.54 -2.51
N ASN A 76 -19.36 -2.23 -2.63
CA ASN A 76 -20.07 -1.40 -1.65
C ASN A 76 -21.57 -1.55 -1.92
N GLN A 77 -22.29 -2.18 -0.98
CA GLN A 77 -23.72 -2.44 -1.12
C GLN A 77 -24.60 -1.28 -0.60
N ASN A 78 -24.05 -0.35 0.18
CA ASN A 78 -24.77 0.79 0.76
C ASN A 78 -24.02 2.10 0.51
N ILE A 79 -24.20 2.70 -0.66
CA ILE A 79 -23.57 3.98 -1.01
C ILE A 79 -24.47 5.11 -0.49
N LYS A 80 -24.06 5.78 0.59
CA LYS A 80 -24.65 7.07 0.99
C LYS A 80 -23.99 8.18 0.18
N TYR A 81 -24.77 9.05 -0.48
CA TYR A 81 -24.31 10.13 -1.35
C TYR A 81 -23.67 11.34 -0.64
N ASN A 82 -23.08 11.15 0.54
CA ASN A 82 -22.31 12.19 1.20
C ASN A 82 -21.07 12.52 0.36
N LYS A 83 -20.41 13.66 0.61
CA LYS A 83 -19.16 14.03 -0.07
C LYS A 83 -18.11 12.91 0.06
N ILE A 84 -17.90 12.15 -1.01
CA ILE A 84 -16.98 10.99 -1.02
C ILE A 84 -15.55 11.50 -1.15
N LYS A 85 -14.70 11.15 -0.18
CA LYS A 85 -13.25 11.35 -0.28
C LYS A 85 -12.62 10.19 -1.05
N ILE A 86 -12.08 10.45 -2.23
CA ILE A 86 -11.41 9.42 -3.05
C ILE A 86 -10.03 9.15 -2.45
N VAL A 87 -9.79 7.93 -1.95
CA VAL A 87 -8.51 7.54 -1.33
C VAL A 87 -7.61 6.75 -2.27
N TYR A 88 -8.18 5.82 -3.04
CA TYR A 88 -7.44 4.94 -3.95
C TYR A 88 -8.14 4.86 -5.30
N TRP A 89 -7.33 4.80 -6.35
CA TRP A 89 -7.71 4.47 -7.72
C TRP A 89 -7.36 3.00 -8.00
N TYR A 90 -8.23 2.32 -8.72
CA TYR A 90 -8.03 0.93 -9.15
C TYR A 90 -7.89 0.90 -10.66
N VAL A 91 -6.67 0.63 -11.13
CA VAL A 91 -6.36 0.54 -12.56
C VAL A 91 -6.47 -0.93 -12.99
N PRO A 92 -7.34 -1.27 -13.96
CA PRO A 92 -7.49 -2.66 -14.41
C PRO A 92 -6.24 -3.14 -15.15
N LEU A 93 -5.86 -4.39 -14.88
CA LEU A 93 -4.80 -5.13 -15.57
C LEU A 93 -5.43 -6.21 -16.45
N LYS A 94 -4.74 -6.63 -17.52
CA LYS A 94 -5.20 -7.66 -18.47
C LYS A 94 -5.66 -8.98 -17.81
N ASN A 95 -5.13 -9.30 -16.63
CA ASN A 95 -5.39 -10.57 -15.93
C ASN A 95 -6.59 -10.51 -14.96
N GLY A 96 -7.50 -9.54 -15.13
CA GLY A 96 -8.63 -9.32 -14.20
C GLY A 96 -8.20 -8.86 -12.80
N LYS A 97 -6.95 -8.41 -12.66
CA LYS A 97 -6.40 -7.83 -11.43
C LYS A 97 -6.51 -6.31 -11.48
N PHE A 98 -6.42 -5.66 -10.34
CA PHE A 98 -6.41 -4.20 -10.25
C PHE A 98 -5.17 -3.72 -9.53
N LEU A 99 -4.50 -2.75 -10.13
CA LEU A 99 -3.37 -2.05 -9.54
C LEU A 99 -3.89 -0.89 -8.69
N VAL A 100 -3.43 -0.81 -7.46
CA VAL A 100 -3.90 0.17 -6.48
C VAL A 100 -2.97 1.38 -6.47
N VAL A 101 -3.49 2.54 -6.84
CA VAL A 101 -2.76 3.82 -6.79
C VAL A 101 -3.43 4.73 -5.78
N LYS A 102 -2.68 5.22 -4.77
CA LYS A 102 -3.23 6.21 -3.83
C LYS A 102 -3.52 7.53 -4.53
N ASN A 103 -4.69 8.09 -4.26
CA ASN A 103 -5.08 9.38 -4.79
C ASN A 103 -4.13 10.47 -4.29
N ARG A 104 -3.56 11.26 -5.21
CA ARG A 104 -2.79 12.46 -4.86
C ARG A 104 -3.77 13.64 -4.83
N GLU A 105 -4.20 14.00 -3.63
CA GLU A 105 -4.83 15.29 -3.41
C GLU A 105 -3.73 16.35 -3.49
N TRP A 106 -3.66 17.05 -4.62
CA TRP A 106 -2.87 18.27 -4.72
C TRP A 106 -3.53 19.29 -3.78
N LYS A 107 -2.93 19.50 -2.60
CA LYS A 107 -3.27 20.67 -1.78
C LYS A 107 -2.78 21.88 -2.59
N LYS A 108 -3.72 22.64 -3.16
CA LYS A 108 -3.46 24.01 -3.62
C LYS A 108 -2.97 24.85 -2.44
#